data_AF-A0A0P6WS37-F1
#
_entry.id   AF-A0A0P6WS37-F1
#
_cell.length_a   1.000
_cell.length_b   1.000
_cell.length_c   1.000
_cell.angle_alpha   90.00
_cell.angle_beta   90.00
_cell.angle_gamma   90.00
#
_symmetry.space_group_name_H-M   'P 1'
#
loop_
_entity.id
_entity.type
_entity.pdbx_description
1 polymer ?
#
loop_
_entity_poly.entity_id
_entity_poly.type
_entity_poly.pdbx_seq_one_letter_code
_entity_poly.pdbx_strand_id
1 'polypeptide(L)' 'MAFKTFRTKREPVSLDTLGQRIERRRAQLGEVKVPRNSGKNRTPGKRALLKAIEEAGGKW' A
#
# COMPACT_ATOMS: atom_id res chain seq x y z
N MET A 1 -22.98 -9.98 -19.12
CA MET A 1 -22.29 -9.45 -17.93
C MET A 1 -22.03 -7.97 -18.16
N ALA A 2 -22.76 -7.06 -17.52
CA ALA A 2 -22.50 -5.61 -17.64
C ALA A 2 -21.52 -5.18 -16.53
N PHE A 3 -20.30 -4.79 -16.91
CA PHE A 3 -19.35 -4.20 -15.96
C PHE A 3 -19.81 -2.80 -15.57
N LYS A 4 -20.05 -2.58 -14.27
CA LYS A 4 -20.43 -1.28 -13.72
C LYS A 4 -19.18 -0.37 -13.74
N THR A 5 -19.10 0.55 -14.68
CA THR A 5 -18.04 1.57 -14.68
C THR A 5 -18.33 2.59 -13.59
N PHE A 6 -17.53 2.58 -12.52
CA PHE A 6 -17.58 3.62 -11.49
C PHE A 6 -17.00 4.91 -12.08
N ARG A 7 -17.86 5.83 -12.51
CA ARG A 7 -17.44 7.19 -12.86
C ARG A 7 -17.13 7.95 -11.58
N THR A 8 -15.89 8.39 -11.42
CA THR A 8 -15.50 9.26 -10.31
C THR A 8 -16.03 10.67 -10.56
N LYS A 9 -16.58 11.33 -9.54
CA LYS A 9 -17.03 12.74 -9.62
C LYS A 9 -15.87 13.75 -9.58
N ARG A 10 -14.65 13.27 -9.41
CA ARG A 10 -13.45 14.09 -9.20
C ARG A 10 -12.54 13.94 -10.40
N GLU A 11 -11.92 15.04 -10.76
CA GLU A 11 -10.88 15.06 -11.78
C GLU A 11 -9.70 14.16 -11.38
N PRO A 12 -9.13 13.42 -12.33
CA PRO A 12 -7.91 12.67 -12.09
C PRO A 12 -6.75 13.62 -11.75
N VAL A 13 -5.83 13.16 -10.92
CA VAL A 13 -4.59 13.89 -10.61
C VAL A 13 -3.42 13.21 -11.29
N SER A 14 -2.46 14.01 -11.76
CA SER A 14 -1.20 13.45 -12.27
C SER A 14 -0.38 12.83 -11.14
N LEU A 15 0.52 11.91 -11.50
CA LEU A 15 1.43 11.27 -10.54
C LEU A 15 2.34 12.31 -9.86
N ASP A 16 2.81 13.31 -10.59
CA ASP A 16 3.64 14.40 -10.04
C ASP A 16 2.87 15.21 -9.00
N THR A 17 1.62 15.58 -9.32
CA THR A 17 0.74 16.32 -8.40
C THR A 17 0.47 15.51 -7.15
N LEU A 18 0.25 14.20 -7.30
CA LEU A 18 0.07 13.29 -6.17
C LEU A 18 1.32 13.24 -5.29
N GLY A 19 2.51 13.11 -5.89
CA GLY A 19 3.79 13.09 -5.18
C GLY A 19 4.01 14.35 -4.34
N GLN A 20 3.80 15.53 -4.91
CA GLN A 20 3.92 16.80 -4.20
C GLN A 20 2.96 16.90 -3.01
N ARG A 21 1.72 16.42 -3.16
CA ARG A 21 0.73 16.42 -2.07
C ARG A 21 1.13 15.50 -0.93
N ILE A 22 1.74 14.35 -1.24
CA ILE A 22 2.25 13.40 -0.25
C ILE A 22 3.41 14.02 0.53
N GLU A 23 4.39 14.61 -0.15
CA GLU A 23 5.55 15.24 0.51
C GLU A 23 5.13 16.40 1.41
N ARG A 24 4.25 17.27 0.92
CA ARG A 24 3.64 18.32 1.75
C ARG A 24 2.99 17.74 3.00
N ARG A 25 2.28 16.62 2.87
CA ARG A 25 1.58 16.00 4.00
C ARG A 25 2.54 15.34 4.99
N ARG A 26 3.62 14.72 4.51
CA ARG A 26 4.70 14.20 5.37
C ARG A 26 5.37 15.31 6.16
N ALA A 27 5.70 16.43 5.51
CA ALA A 27 6.30 17.59 6.18
C ALA A 27 5.38 18.17 7.28
N GLN A 28 4.06 18.19 7.05
CA GLN A 28 3.08 18.67 8.04
C GLN A 28 2.88 17.72 9.22
N LEU A 29 2.92 16.41 9.00
CA LEU A 29 2.58 15.41 10.02
C LEU A 29 3.81 14.83 10.75
N GLY A 30 5.01 15.01 10.20
CA GLY A 30 6.23 14.37 10.72
C GLY A 30 6.24 12.85 10.50
N GLU A 31 6.96 12.13 11.37
CA GLU A 31 7.06 10.67 11.29
C GLU A 31 5.71 10.01 11.61
N VAL A 32 5.04 9.47 10.57
CA VAL A 32 3.84 8.66 10.75
C VAL A 32 4.25 7.21 11.01
N LYS A 33 4.25 6.80 12.28
CA LYS A 33 4.38 5.38 12.67
C LYS A 33 3.09 4.64 12.36
N VAL A 34 2.96 4.18 11.12
CA VAL A 34 1.81 3.36 10.70
C VAL A 34 1.89 2.00 11.43
N PRO A 35 0.90 1.63 12.25
CA PRO A 35 0.89 0.32 12.89
C PRO A 35 0.81 -0.73 11.79
N ARG A 36 1.87 -1.53 11.65
CA ARG A 36 1.85 -2.68 10.75
C ARG A 36 0.94 -3.74 11.34
N ASN A 37 0.14 -4.38 10.49
CA ASN A 37 -0.60 -5.56 10.90
C ASN A 37 0.42 -6.61 11.40
N SER A 38 0.25 -7.04 12.66
CA SER A 38 1.12 -8.03 13.31
C SER A 38 1.22 -9.37 12.58
N GLY A 39 0.32 -9.65 11.62
CA GLY A 39 0.38 -10.85 10.80
C GLY A 39 0.05 -12.13 11.56
N LYS A 40 -0.52 -12.02 12.77
CA LYS A 40 -0.84 -13.17 13.65
C LYS A 40 -1.79 -14.19 13.00
N ASN A 41 -2.68 -13.73 12.11
CA ASN A 41 -3.68 -14.58 11.45
C ASN A 41 -3.32 -14.92 9.99
N ARG A 42 -2.01 -15.02 9.65
CA ARG A 42 -1.59 -15.46 8.30
C ARG A 42 -2.02 -16.90 8.07
N THR A 43 -2.65 -17.14 6.91
CA THR A 43 -2.95 -18.49 6.41
C THR A 43 -1.66 -19.27 6.12
N PRO A 44 -1.71 -20.62 6.08
CA PRO A 44 -0.53 -21.43 5.76
C PRO A 44 0.16 -21.03 4.46
N GLY A 45 -0.62 -20.82 3.38
CA GLY A 45 -0.07 -20.38 2.09
C GLY A 45 0.65 -19.03 2.16
N LYS A 46 0.14 -18.08 2.96
CA LYS A 46 0.81 -16.79 3.14
C LYS A 46 2.10 -16.91 3.94
N ARG A 47 2.20 -17.84 4.89
CA ARG A 47 3.47 -18.10 5.61
C ARG A 47 4.50 -18.73 4.69
N ALA A 48 4.09 -19.70 3.86
CA ALA A 48 4.97 -20.35 2.89
C ALA A 48 5.55 -19.34 1.88
N LEU A 49 4.70 -18.45 1.35
CA LEU A 49 5.15 -17.39 0.44
C LEU A 49 6.19 -16.47 1.10
N LEU A 50 5.94 -16.01 2.32
CA LEU A 50 6.85 -15.11 3.01
C LEU A 50 8.20 -15.79 3.32
N LYS A 51 8.19 -17.08 3.66
CA LYS A 51 9.41 -17.86 3.83
C LYS A 51 10.21 -17.95 2.53
N ALA A 52 9.56 -18.21 1.40
CA ALA A 52 10.23 -18.25 0.10
C ALA A 52 10.85 -16.90 -0.30
N ILE A 53 10.17 -15.79 0.03
CA ILE A 53 10.71 -14.43 -0.19
C ILE A 53 11.96 -14.21 0.67
N GLU A 54 11.94 -14.62 1.93
CA GLU A 54 13.08 -14.51 2.84
C GLU A 54 14.27 -15.36 2.37
N GLU A 55 14.02 -16.60 1.93
CA GLU A 55 15.03 -17.49 1.35
C GLU A 55 15.64 -16.92 0.06
N ALA A 56 14.87 -16.17 -0.73
CA ALA A 56 15.35 -15.44 -1.89
C ALA A 56 16.09 -14.13 -1.55
N GLY A 57 16.26 -13.80 -0.26
CA GLY A 57 16.95 -12.61 0.22
C GLY A 57 16.08 -11.34 0.30
N GLY A 58 14.77 -11.46 0.11
CA GLY A 58 13.83 -10.36 0.26
C GLY A 58 13.43 -10.10 1.71
N LYS A 59 13.04 -8.86 2.04
CA LYS A 59 12.43 -8.50 3.33
C LYS A 59 11.00 -8.01 3.11
N TRP A 60 10.05 -8.66 3.80
CA TRP A 60 8.63 -8.33 3.75
C TRP A 60 8.10 -7.79 5.08
#